data_AF-G5IZH3-F1
#
_entry.id   AF-G5IZH3-F1
#
_cell.length_a   1.000
_cell.length_b   1.000
_cell.length_c   1.000
_cell.angle_alpha   90.00
_cell.angle_beta   90.00
_cell.angle_gamma   90.00
#
_symmetry.space_group_name_H-M   'P 1'
#
loop_
_entity.id
_entity.type
_entity.pdbx_description
1 polymer ?
#
loop_
_entity_poly.entity_id
_entity_poly.type
_entity_poly.pdbx_seq_one_letter_code
_entity_poly.pdbx_strand_id
1 'polypeptide(L)'
;MDKGIFEETDSGTPQGGVISPLLANIALHGLINDIRNQFPANKKRKDGSYKTGYQPAIIRYADDFVVLHEDYDVILKCKNLIAQWLKQVGLELKPEKTSIRHTLKSIEHDGKTIDPGFDFLGFNIKSYPVGKYHSGKTPHREILGFKTIIKPSKKKILAHHEAIKKVINANKNAPQAALIAKLNPIIRGWCNYYRTVCSKETFDTEDHILWNMLRAWTVSRKKNRTPLIEALRKYFSYGRRGKWTFQTNGMVLYYHAETEIKRHQLVRAEVSPYDGNWTYWSKRRGIYTGTPMRVSKLLKKQKGICPICKQHFTPDDLIEVDHIIPKSKGGKDRYDNLQALHRHCHDAKSKNDYLYDWLD
;
A
#
# COMPACT_ATOMS: atom_id res chain seq x y z
N MET A 1 -24.35 14.61 -11.59
CA MET A 1 -25.07 14.66 -12.87
C MET A 1 -26.31 13.82 -12.72
N ASP A 2 -27.47 14.45 -12.61
CA ASP A 2 -28.75 13.78 -12.79
C ASP A 2 -29.67 14.77 -13.51
N LYS A 3 -30.19 14.37 -14.68
CA LYS A 3 -31.26 15.04 -15.43
C LYS A 3 -31.05 16.49 -15.93
N GLY A 4 -29.83 16.93 -16.20
CA GLY A 4 -29.61 18.18 -16.99
C GLY A 4 -30.10 19.48 -16.34
N ILE A 5 -30.35 19.47 -15.03
CA ILE A 5 -30.62 20.66 -14.23
C ILE A 5 -29.27 21.12 -13.66
N PHE A 6 -28.88 22.35 -13.99
CA PHE A 6 -27.73 23.01 -13.37
C PHE A 6 -28.15 23.45 -11.97
N GLU A 7 -27.71 22.73 -10.95
CA GLU A 7 -27.63 23.31 -9.61
C GLU A 7 -26.24 23.91 -9.44
N GLU A 8 -26.18 25.23 -9.23
CA GLU A 8 -24.95 25.88 -8.78
C GLU A 8 -24.58 25.30 -7.41
N THR A 9 -23.52 24.48 -7.38
CA THR A 9 -22.96 24.03 -6.12
C THR A 9 -22.14 25.17 -5.52
N ASP A 10 -22.71 25.86 -4.52
CA ASP A 10 -22.04 26.90 -3.73
C ASP A 10 -20.76 26.40 -3.02
N SER A 11 -20.62 25.08 -2.84
CA SER A 11 -19.40 24.47 -2.32
C SER A 11 -19.26 23.00 -2.73
N GLY A 12 -18.01 22.56 -2.89
CA GLY A 12 -17.65 21.19 -3.23
C GLY A 12 -17.50 20.95 -4.73
N THR A 13 -16.40 20.31 -5.11
CA THR A 13 -16.32 19.68 -6.43
C THR A 13 -17.19 18.42 -6.40
N PRO A 14 -17.95 18.10 -7.47
CA PRO A 14 -18.74 16.88 -7.50
C PRO A 14 -17.85 15.68 -7.16
N GLN A 15 -18.19 14.95 -6.09
CA GLN A 15 -17.44 13.78 -5.63
C GLN A 15 -17.30 12.80 -6.79
N GLY A 16 -16.08 12.65 -7.31
CA GLY A 16 -15.79 11.83 -8.50
C GLY A 16 -15.27 12.62 -9.71
N GLY A 17 -15.22 13.94 -9.65
CA GLY A 17 -14.51 14.74 -10.66
C GLY A 17 -13.01 14.45 -10.61
N VAL A 18 -12.43 14.06 -11.74
CA VAL A 18 -11.00 13.69 -11.89
C VAL A 18 -10.05 14.80 -11.39
N ILE A 19 -10.51 16.06 -11.40
CA ILE A 19 -9.74 17.24 -10.98
C ILE A 19 -9.78 17.52 -9.47
N SER A 20 -10.75 16.96 -8.73
CA SER A 20 -10.96 17.24 -7.30
C SER A 20 -9.72 16.92 -6.44
N PRO A 21 -9.03 15.76 -6.61
CA PRO A 21 -7.81 15.46 -5.86
C PRO A 21 -6.66 16.42 -6.19
N LEU A 22 -6.59 16.92 -7.41
CA LEU A 22 -5.56 17.87 -7.82
C LEU A 22 -5.78 19.22 -7.14
N LEU A 23 -7.00 19.75 -7.18
CA LEU A 23 -7.35 21.03 -6.55
C LEU A 23 -7.15 20.97 -5.03
N ALA A 24 -7.56 19.87 -4.39
CA ALA A 24 -7.30 19.66 -2.96
C ALA A 24 -5.79 19.64 -2.66
N ASN A 25 -4.97 19.00 -3.49
CA ASN A 25 -3.51 18.99 -3.33
C ASN A 25 -2.89 20.38 -3.50
N ILE A 26 -3.37 21.19 -4.46
CA ILE A 26 -2.89 22.56 -4.70
C ILE A 26 -3.25 23.43 -3.51
N ALA A 27 -4.51 23.41 -3.09
CA ALA A 27 -4.97 24.16 -1.94
C ALA A 27 -4.10 23.81 -0.71
N LEU A 28 -3.99 22.53 -0.36
CA LEU A 28 -3.26 22.04 0.81
C LEU A 28 -1.72 22.10 0.69
N HIS A 29 -1.15 22.51 -0.45
CA HIS A 29 0.30 22.55 -0.62
C HIS A 29 0.95 23.62 0.29
N GLY A 30 0.32 24.80 0.37
CA GLY A 30 0.83 25.93 1.17
C GLY A 30 0.84 25.66 2.69
N LEU A 31 -0.06 24.80 3.17
CA LEU A 31 -0.23 24.47 4.59
C LEU A 31 1.08 24.03 5.26
N ILE A 32 1.85 23.17 4.59
CA ILE A 32 3.07 22.60 5.18
C ILE A 32 4.13 23.69 5.39
N ASN A 33 4.30 24.56 4.41
CA ASN A 33 5.31 25.62 4.46
C ASN A 33 4.91 26.71 5.45
N ASP A 34 3.63 27.10 5.47
CA ASP A 34 3.11 28.11 6.39
C ASP A 34 3.35 27.70 7.85
N ILE A 35 2.96 26.47 8.21
CA ILE A 35 3.16 25.98 9.59
C ILE A 35 4.64 25.88 9.92
N ARG A 36 5.49 25.35 9.02
CA ARG A 36 6.93 25.23 9.28
C ARG A 36 7.60 26.57 9.50
N ASN A 37 7.20 27.61 8.76
CA ASN A 37 7.76 28.95 8.88
C ASN A 37 7.40 29.64 10.20
N GLN A 38 6.30 29.23 10.85
CA GLN A 38 5.92 29.75 12.17
C GLN A 38 6.75 29.18 13.34
N PHE A 39 7.55 28.14 13.09
CA PHE A 39 8.44 27.55 14.10
C PHE A 39 9.91 27.76 13.72
N PRO A 40 10.76 28.18 14.67
CA PRO A 40 12.18 28.34 14.38
C PRO A 40 12.81 26.98 14.09
N ALA A 41 13.73 26.94 13.11
CA ALA A 41 14.47 25.73 12.77
C ALA A 41 15.27 25.19 13.97
N ASN A 42 15.80 26.09 14.80
CA ASN A 42 16.57 25.80 15.99
C ASN A 42 15.95 26.48 17.23
N LYS A 43 15.85 25.76 18.34
CA LYS A 43 15.38 26.34 19.62
C LYS A 43 16.48 26.27 20.67
N LYS A 44 16.79 27.41 21.29
CA LYS A 44 17.72 27.46 22.42
C LYS A 44 17.07 26.81 23.65
N ARG A 45 17.77 25.86 24.27
CA ARG A 45 17.37 25.20 25.51
C ARG A 45 17.75 26.04 26.72
N LYS A 46 17.16 25.73 27.89
CA LYS A 46 17.46 26.40 29.17
C LYS A 46 18.92 26.23 29.60
N ASP A 47 19.57 25.15 29.15
CA ASP A 47 20.99 24.84 29.40
C ASP A 47 21.97 25.59 28.47
N GLY A 48 21.46 26.44 27.57
CA GLY A 48 22.27 27.21 26.61
C GLY A 48 22.56 26.49 25.29
N SER A 49 22.26 25.18 25.17
CA SER A 49 22.45 24.42 23.94
C SER A 49 21.36 24.72 22.89
N TYR A 50 21.67 24.53 21.60
CA TYR A 50 20.69 24.67 20.52
C TYR A 50 20.12 23.31 20.13
N LYS A 51 18.80 23.19 20.14
CA LYS A 51 18.11 22.04 19.57
C LYS A 51 17.86 22.29 18.09
N THR A 52 18.54 21.55 17.23
CA THR A 52 18.31 21.54 15.79
C THR A 52 17.08 20.73 15.41
N GLY A 53 16.35 21.14 14.37
CA GLY A 53 15.18 20.43 13.87
C GLY A 53 13.96 20.54 14.79
N TYR A 54 13.74 21.72 15.37
CA TYR A 54 12.57 22.00 16.23
C TYR A 54 11.27 22.18 15.44
N GLN A 55 11.34 22.28 14.12
CA GLN A 55 10.15 22.41 13.30
C GLN A 55 9.29 21.15 13.34
N PRO A 56 7.95 21.28 13.36
CA PRO A 56 7.05 20.14 13.28
C PRO A 56 7.20 19.41 11.95
N ALA A 57 7.22 18.08 12.00
CA ALA A 57 7.22 17.24 10.82
C ALA A 57 5.78 16.94 10.40
N ILE A 58 5.37 17.47 9.25
CA ILE A 58 4.05 17.25 8.68
C ILE A 58 4.16 16.23 7.54
N ILE A 59 3.38 15.15 7.64
CA ILE A 59 3.25 14.10 6.64
C ILE A 59 1.82 14.17 6.10
N ARG A 60 1.67 14.45 4.82
CA ARG A 60 0.35 14.58 4.15
C ARG A 60 0.18 13.50 3.10
N TYR A 61 -1.04 12.96 3.02
CA TYR A 61 -1.50 12.07 1.96
C TYR A 61 -2.94 12.47 1.58
N ALA A 62 -3.10 13.13 0.43
CA ALA A 62 -4.36 13.75 0.04
C ALA A 62 -4.92 14.66 1.16
N ASP A 63 -6.13 14.38 1.65
CA ASP A 63 -6.82 15.08 2.73
C ASP A 63 -6.34 14.66 4.13
N ASP A 64 -5.79 13.46 4.28
CA ASP A 64 -5.27 12.96 5.55
C ASP A 64 -3.85 13.48 5.82
N PHE A 65 -3.58 13.97 7.02
CA PHE A 65 -2.23 14.37 7.44
C PHE A 65 -1.94 14.04 8.90
N VAL A 66 -0.65 13.95 9.22
CA VAL A 66 -0.11 13.71 10.56
C VAL A 66 0.93 14.77 10.86
N VAL A 67 0.82 15.38 12.03
CA VAL A 67 1.81 16.31 12.57
C VAL A 67 2.58 15.61 13.68
N LEU A 68 3.90 15.58 13.57
CA LEU A 68 4.80 14.95 14.52
C LEU A 68 5.70 16.01 15.15
N HIS A 69 5.69 16.05 16.47
CA HIS A 69 6.59 16.86 17.28
C HIS A 69 6.69 16.23 18.68
N GLU A 70 7.80 16.47 19.38
CA GLU A 70 8.03 15.92 20.72
C GLU A 70 7.29 16.68 21.83
N ASP A 71 7.03 17.96 21.61
CA ASP A 71 6.41 18.90 22.53
C ASP A 71 4.91 18.98 22.24
N TYR A 72 4.10 18.74 23.27
CA TYR A 72 2.64 18.77 23.21
C TYR A 72 2.11 20.18 22.90
N ASP A 73 2.73 21.22 23.45
CA ASP A 73 2.27 22.60 23.26
C ASP A 73 2.46 23.04 21.80
N VAL A 74 3.51 22.54 21.15
CA VAL A 74 3.74 22.76 19.72
C VAL A 74 2.66 22.06 18.89
N ILE A 75 2.27 20.83 19.25
CA ILE A 75 1.17 20.13 18.57
C ILE A 75 -0.15 20.89 18.74
N LEU A 76 -0.43 21.42 19.94
CA LEU A 76 -1.65 22.20 20.17
C LEU A 76 -1.65 23.51 19.37
N LYS A 77 -0.51 24.21 19.30
CA LYS A 77 -0.34 25.37 18.41
C LYS A 77 -0.53 24.99 16.95
N CYS A 78 0.08 23.91 16.49
CA CYS A 78 -0.10 23.42 15.11
C CYS A 78 -1.57 23.13 14.80
N LYS A 79 -2.32 22.50 15.73
CA LYS A 79 -3.76 22.24 15.56
C LYS A 79 -4.53 23.55 15.31
N ASN A 80 -4.25 24.60 16.08
CA ASN A 80 -4.90 25.90 15.92
C ASN A 80 -4.53 26.58 14.60
N LEU A 81 -3.24 26.55 14.23
CA LEU A 81 -2.76 27.12 12.96
C LEU A 81 -3.36 26.41 11.75
N ILE A 82 -3.44 25.06 11.80
CA ILE A 82 -4.09 24.27 10.76
C ILE A 82 -5.57 24.64 10.64
N ALA A 83 -6.27 24.78 11.77
CA ALA A 83 -7.68 25.18 11.76
C ALA A 83 -7.89 26.57 11.14
N GLN A 84 -7.02 27.54 11.46
CA GLN A 84 -7.06 28.89 10.90
C GLN A 84 -6.79 28.88 9.39
N TRP A 85 -5.77 28.15 8.97
CA TRP A 85 -5.40 28.02 7.56
C TRP A 85 -6.52 27.33 6.76
N LEU A 86 -7.10 26.24 7.28
CA LEU A 86 -8.19 25.54 6.61
C LEU A 86 -9.42 26.43 6.46
N LYS A 87 -9.72 27.27 7.47
CA LYS A 87 -10.83 28.23 7.40
C LYS A 87 -10.66 29.23 6.25
N GLN A 88 -9.44 29.67 5.95
CA GLN A 88 -9.17 30.56 4.81
C GLN A 88 -9.47 29.88 3.46
N VAL A 89 -9.32 28.57 3.39
CA VAL A 89 -9.59 27.74 2.20
C VAL A 89 -11.06 27.28 2.16
N GLY A 90 -11.87 27.61 3.17
CA GLY A 90 -13.26 27.15 3.28
C GLY A 90 -13.40 25.70 3.73
N LEU A 91 -12.40 25.16 4.44
CA LEU A 91 -12.39 23.81 4.99
C LEU A 91 -12.37 23.85 6.53
N GLU A 92 -12.89 22.79 7.15
CA GLU A 92 -12.90 22.65 8.60
C GLU A 92 -12.33 21.30 9.05
N LEU A 93 -11.67 21.30 10.21
CA LEU A 93 -11.22 20.07 10.85
C LEU A 93 -12.42 19.35 11.45
N LYS A 94 -12.62 18.08 11.07
CA LYS A 94 -13.61 17.24 11.73
C LYS A 94 -13.11 16.84 13.14
N PRO A 95 -13.74 17.29 14.23
CA PRO A 95 -13.26 17.02 15.59
C PRO A 95 -13.19 15.52 15.90
N GLU A 96 -14.19 14.76 15.41
CA GLU A 96 -14.27 13.29 15.59
C GLU A 96 -13.10 12.52 14.98
N LYS A 97 -12.48 13.05 13.91
CA LYS A 97 -11.34 12.41 13.23
C LYS A 97 -10.00 12.86 13.80
N THR A 98 -9.96 14.02 14.42
CA THR A 98 -8.72 14.64 14.89
C THR A 98 -8.41 14.18 16.30
N SER A 99 -7.34 13.40 16.48
CA SER A 99 -6.91 12.95 17.80
C SER A 99 -5.43 13.21 18.03
N ILE A 100 -5.08 13.81 19.16
CA ILE A 100 -3.70 13.89 19.62
C ILE A 100 -3.35 12.55 20.27
N ARG A 101 -2.19 11.98 19.93
CA ARG A 101 -1.72 10.69 20.45
C ARG A 101 -0.22 10.74 20.66
N HIS A 102 0.27 10.01 21.66
CA HIS A 102 1.70 9.79 21.82
C HIS A 102 2.05 8.39 21.31
N THR A 103 3.19 8.27 20.63
CA THR A 103 3.64 6.99 20.07
C THR A 103 4.09 5.96 21.12
N LEU A 104 4.47 6.37 22.34
CA LEU A 104 5.14 5.53 23.35
C LEU A 104 4.35 5.45 24.65
N LYS A 105 3.82 6.58 25.14
CA LYS A 105 3.11 6.67 26.42
C LYS A 105 1.60 6.73 26.20
N SER A 106 0.84 6.19 27.14
CA SER A 106 -0.58 6.52 27.22
C SER A 106 -0.74 7.97 27.64
N ILE A 107 -1.71 8.66 27.06
CA ILE A 107 -2.03 10.05 27.41
C ILE A 107 -3.47 10.12 27.88
N GLU A 108 -3.74 11.00 28.85
CA GLU A 108 -5.10 11.36 29.19
C GLU A 108 -5.52 12.57 28.35
N HIS A 109 -6.61 12.41 27.62
CA HIS A 109 -7.20 13.49 26.84
C HIS A 109 -8.72 13.40 27.01
N ASP A 110 -9.35 14.52 27.35
CA ASP A 110 -10.80 14.62 27.58
C ASP A 110 -11.34 13.56 28.56
N GLY A 111 -10.61 13.30 29.65
CA GLY A 111 -10.98 12.32 30.68
C GLY A 111 -10.87 10.85 30.26
N LYS A 112 -10.25 10.55 29.11
CA LYS A 112 -10.04 9.19 28.61
C LYS A 112 -8.55 8.88 28.48
N THR A 113 -8.14 7.70 28.96
CA THR A 113 -6.82 7.15 28.73
C THR A 113 -6.73 6.65 27.28
N ILE A 114 -5.88 7.28 26.49
CA ILE A 114 -5.63 6.94 25.10
C ILE A 114 -4.36 6.08 25.03
N ASP A 115 -4.51 4.86 24.50
CA ASP A 115 -3.39 3.96 24.26
C ASP A 115 -2.33 4.56 23.31
N PRO A 116 -1.05 4.21 23.51
CA PRO A 116 0.03 4.70 22.67
C PRO A 116 -0.06 4.15 21.25
N GLY A 117 0.34 5.01 20.31
CA GLY A 117 0.34 4.77 18.88
C GLY A 117 -0.88 5.36 18.17
N PHE A 118 -0.80 5.47 16.86
CA PHE A 118 -1.88 6.01 16.03
C PHE A 118 -2.00 5.25 14.71
N ASP A 119 -3.19 5.32 14.11
CA ASP A 119 -3.45 4.73 12.80
C ASP A 119 -3.32 5.79 11.70
N PHE A 120 -2.60 5.49 10.63
CA PHE A 120 -2.48 6.34 9.45
C PHE A 120 -2.40 5.47 8.19
N LEU A 121 -3.24 5.75 7.18
CA LEU A 121 -3.32 5.01 5.91
C LEU A 121 -3.44 3.48 6.07
N GLY A 122 -4.09 3.03 7.15
CA GLY A 122 -4.24 1.61 7.45
C GLY A 122 -3.05 0.94 8.10
N PHE A 123 -2.05 1.71 8.53
CA PHE A 123 -0.92 1.27 9.34
C PHE A 123 -1.09 1.78 10.76
N ASN A 124 -0.73 0.96 11.74
CA ASN A 124 -0.59 1.35 13.14
C ASN A 124 0.88 1.64 13.43
N ILE A 125 1.17 2.87 13.85
CA ILE A 125 2.52 3.33 14.22
C ILE A 125 2.58 3.41 15.73
N LYS A 126 3.41 2.57 16.35
CA LYS A 126 3.59 2.53 17.80
C LYS A 126 5.06 2.33 18.17
N SER A 127 5.51 3.04 19.18
CA SER A 127 6.81 2.89 19.80
C SER A 127 6.69 2.03 21.05
N TYR A 128 7.65 1.12 21.21
CA TYR A 128 7.71 0.20 22.35
C TYR A 128 8.99 0.46 23.13
N PRO A 129 8.95 0.52 24.47
CA PRO A 129 10.16 0.63 25.27
C PRO A 129 10.99 -0.64 25.07
N VAL A 130 12.30 -0.48 24.87
CA VAL A 130 13.22 -1.60 24.65
C VAL A 130 14.52 -1.38 25.39
N GLY A 131 15.19 -2.47 25.79
CA GLY A 131 16.49 -2.40 26.43
C GLY A 131 17.58 -1.81 25.52
N LYS A 132 18.72 -1.44 26.12
CA LYS A 132 19.88 -0.81 25.46
C LYS A 132 20.36 -1.49 24.18
N TYR A 133 20.21 -2.81 24.07
CA TYR A 133 20.71 -3.61 22.93
C TYR A 133 19.74 -3.67 21.74
N HIS A 134 18.47 -3.28 21.92
CA HIS A 134 17.44 -3.32 20.87
C HIS A 134 16.96 -1.94 20.44
N SER A 135 17.43 -0.90 21.12
CA SER A 135 17.06 0.49 20.84
C SER A 135 17.88 1.06 19.68
N GLY A 136 17.24 1.93 18.90
CA GLY A 136 17.94 2.75 17.92
C GLY A 136 18.83 3.79 18.61
N LYS A 137 19.81 4.29 17.86
CA LYS A 137 20.67 5.38 18.32
C LYS A 137 20.40 6.63 17.48
N THR A 138 20.51 7.80 18.11
CA THR A 138 20.53 9.08 17.39
C THR A 138 21.82 9.21 16.55
N PRO A 139 21.90 10.17 15.60
CA PRO A 139 23.16 10.47 14.91
C PRO A 139 24.33 10.76 15.89
N HIS A 140 24.02 11.28 17.08
CA HIS A 140 24.96 11.54 18.17
C HIS A 140 25.23 10.32 19.07
N ARG A 141 24.83 9.11 18.64
CA ARG A 141 25.00 7.82 19.34
C ARG A 141 24.26 7.67 20.66
N GLU A 142 23.33 8.56 20.98
CA GLU A 142 22.49 8.46 22.18
C GLU A 142 21.42 7.39 21.99
N ILE A 143 21.13 6.63 23.05
CA ILE A 143 20.14 5.55 23.02
C ILE A 143 18.74 6.15 23.14
N LEU A 144 17.83 5.79 22.21
CA LEU A 144 16.46 6.31 22.22
C LEU A 144 15.59 5.69 23.34
N GLY A 145 15.91 4.47 23.80
CA GLY A 145 15.14 3.72 24.78
C GLY A 145 13.85 3.09 24.25
N PHE A 146 13.52 3.29 22.97
CA PHE A 146 12.36 2.70 22.31
C PHE A 146 12.67 2.20 20.90
N LYS A 147 11.74 1.40 20.36
CA LYS A 147 11.72 0.95 18.96
C LYS A 147 10.34 1.19 18.37
N THR A 148 10.28 1.93 17.26
CA THR A 148 9.04 2.13 16.52
C THR A 148 8.78 0.92 15.62
N ILE A 149 7.60 0.33 15.77
CA ILE A 149 7.14 -0.79 14.96
C ILE A 149 5.86 -0.34 14.24
N ILE A 150 5.89 -0.47 12.92
CA ILE A 150 4.73 -0.20 12.07
C ILE A 150 4.12 -1.55 11.71
N LYS A 151 2.83 -1.74 12.03
CA LYS A 151 2.05 -2.95 11.72
C LYS A 151 0.79 -2.57 10.92
N PRO A 152 0.12 -3.51 10.24
CA PRO A 152 -1.22 -3.27 9.72
C PRO A 152 -2.18 -2.89 10.86
N SER A 153 -3.08 -1.93 10.64
CA SER A 153 -4.01 -1.53 11.70
C SER A 153 -5.06 -2.62 11.95
N LYS A 154 -5.50 -2.76 13.21
CA LYS A 154 -6.50 -3.76 13.60
C LYS A 154 -7.79 -3.65 12.77
N LYS A 155 -8.21 -2.42 12.44
CA LYS A 155 -9.37 -2.14 11.60
C LYS A 155 -9.22 -2.72 10.19
N LYS A 156 -8.03 -2.59 9.58
CA LYS A 156 -7.77 -3.09 8.23
C LYS A 156 -7.54 -4.59 8.19
N ILE A 157 -6.96 -5.16 9.25
CA ILE A 157 -6.91 -6.61 9.46
C ILE A 157 -8.33 -7.20 9.50
N LEU A 158 -9.20 -6.63 10.33
CA LEU A 158 -10.59 -7.09 10.44
C LEU A 158 -11.37 -6.94 9.12
N ALA A 159 -11.17 -5.82 8.41
CA ALA A 159 -11.80 -5.64 7.09
C ALA A 159 -11.35 -6.70 6.08
N HIS A 160 -10.09 -7.13 6.14
CA HIS A 160 -9.56 -8.21 5.32
C HIS A 160 -10.14 -9.57 5.68
N HIS A 161 -10.26 -9.87 6.98
CA HIS A 161 -10.97 -11.07 7.45
C HIS A 161 -12.39 -11.14 6.90
N GLU A 162 -13.15 -10.04 7.02
CA GLU A 162 -14.54 -10.00 6.56
C GLU A 162 -14.64 -10.10 5.04
N ALA A 163 -13.70 -9.53 4.28
CA ALA A 163 -13.63 -9.70 2.84
C ALA A 163 -13.41 -11.18 2.44
N ILE A 164 -12.45 -11.86 3.07
CA ILE A 164 -12.20 -13.30 2.84
C ILE A 164 -13.44 -14.12 3.22
N LYS A 165 -14.00 -13.87 4.40
CA LYS A 165 -15.19 -14.57 4.90
C LYS A 165 -16.39 -14.39 3.98
N LYS A 166 -16.62 -13.18 3.46
CA LYS A 166 -17.67 -12.90 2.47
C LYS A 166 -17.49 -13.73 1.21
N VAL A 167 -16.26 -13.83 0.70
CA VAL A 167 -15.95 -14.65 -0.47
C VAL A 167 -16.19 -16.14 -0.20
N ILE A 168 -15.73 -16.65 0.94
CA ILE A 168 -15.94 -18.07 1.30
C ILE A 168 -17.44 -18.37 1.45
N ASN A 169 -18.19 -17.50 2.11
CA ASN A 169 -19.63 -17.66 2.33
C ASN A 169 -20.44 -17.60 1.02
N ALA A 170 -20.08 -16.70 0.10
CA ALA A 170 -20.72 -16.62 -1.22
C ALA A 170 -20.40 -17.83 -2.11
N ASN A 171 -19.33 -18.57 -1.83
CA ASN A 171 -18.84 -19.68 -2.64
C ASN A 171 -18.87 -21.02 -1.87
N LYS A 172 -19.85 -21.21 -0.96
CA LYS A 172 -20.03 -22.46 -0.19
C LYS A 172 -20.18 -23.70 -1.07
N ASN A 173 -20.94 -23.58 -2.16
CA ASN A 173 -21.22 -24.69 -3.08
C ASN A 173 -20.29 -24.70 -4.31
N ALA A 174 -19.39 -23.72 -4.43
CA ALA A 174 -18.54 -23.59 -5.60
C ALA A 174 -17.45 -24.68 -5.67
N PRO A 175 -16.94 -24.99 -6.87
CA PRO A 175 -15.75 -25.80 -7.02
C PRO A 175 -14.55 -25.18 -6.30
N GLN A 176 -13.65 -26.04 -5.81
CA GLN A 176 -12.44 -25.63 -5.11
C GLN A 176 -11.58 -24.64 -5.93
N ALA A 177 -11.41 -24.92 -7.23
CA ALA A 177 -10.66 -24.06 -8.14
C ALA A 177 -11.22 -22.63 -8.20
N ALA A 178 -12.56 -22.49 -8.27
CA ALA A 178 -13.22 -21.19 -8.31
C ALA A 178 -13.02 -20.40 -7.01
N LEU A 179 -13.02 -21.07 -5.86
CA LEU A 179 -12.74 -20.44 -4.58
C LEU A 179 -11.29 -19.93 -4.51
N ILE A 180 -10.32 -20.75 -4.93
CA ILE A 180 -8.89 -20.37 -4.99
C ILE A 180 -8.69 -19.16 -5.91
N ALA A 181 -9.32 -19.17 -7.09
CA ALA A 181 -9.22 -18.10 -8.07
C ALA A 181 -9.74 -16.75 -7.54
N LYS A 182 -10.77 -16.75 -6.68
CA LYS A 182 -11.31 -15.53 -6.06
C LYS A 182 -10.50 -15.07 -4.84
N LEU A 183 -9.97 -15.99 -4.03
CA LEU A 183 -9.21 -15.65 -2.83
C LEU A 183 -7.80 -15.13 -3.15
N ASN A 184 -7.12 -15.74 -4.13
CA ASN A 184 -5.72 -15.43 -4.43
C ASN A 184 -5.46 -13.94 -4.75
N PRO A 185 -6.26 -13.25 -5.59
CA PRO A 185 -6.05 -11.82 -5.86
C PRO A 185 -6.22 -10.95 -4.61
N ILE A 186 -7.20 -11.25 -3.76
CA ILE A 186 -7.49 -10.49 -2.54
C ILE A 186 -6.32 -10.61 -1.55
N ILE A 187 -5.90 -11.86 -1.28
CA ILE A 187 -4.77 -12.14 -0.39
C ILE A 187 -3.50 -11.49 -0.92
N ARG A 188 -3.17 -11.69 -2.20
CA ARG A 188 -1.96 -11.12 -2.81
C ARG A 188 -1.97 -9.60 -2.79
N GLY A 189 -3.10 -8.97 -3.09
CA GLY A 189 -3.24 -7.51 -3.07
C GLY A 189 -2.97 -6.95 -1.68
N TRP A 190 -3.61 -7.54 -0.66
CA TRP A 190 -3.43 -7.11 0.72
C TRP A 190 -2.00 -7.35 1.23
N CYS A 191 -1.42 -8.52 0.95
CA CYS A 191 -0.03 -8.81 1.28
C CYS A 191 0.96 -7.85 0.60
N ASN A 192 0.74 -7.52 -0.68
CA ASN A 192 1.58 -6.58 -1.40
C ASN A 192 1.55 -5.17 -0.81
N TYR A 193 0.40 -4.72 -0.31
CA TYR A 193 0.27 -3.44 0.37
C TYR A 193 1.03 -3.42 1.70
N TYR A 194 0.92 -4.49 2.49
CA TYR A 194 1.50 -4.57 3.83
C TYR A 194 2.90 -5.19 3.91
N ARG A 195 3.51 -5.63 2.80
CA ARG A 195 4.84 -6.27 2.80
C ARG A 195 5.99 -5.35 3.18
N THR A 196 5.77 -4.04 3.23
CA THR A 196 6.82 -3.04 3.52
C THR A 196 7.07 -2.86 5.02
N VAL A 197 6.09 -3.24 5.85
CA VAL A 197 6.10 -3.04 7.29
C VAL A 197 6.27 -4.36 8.04
N CYS A 198 6.26 -4.32 9.38
CA CYS A 198 6.45 -5.50 10.22
C CYS A 198 5.17 -6.36 10.26
N SER A 199 4.88 -7.06 9.16
CA SER A 199 3.62 -7.79 8.98
C SER A 199 3.74 -9.31 9.08
N LYS A 200 4.91 -9.89 9.38
CA LYS A 200 5.06 -11.37 9.40
C LYS A 200 4.15 -12.05 10.40
N GLU A 201 4.20 -11.62 11.65
CA GLU A 201 3.33 -12.12 12.71
C GLU A 201 1.84 -11.99 12.34
N THR A 202 1.46 -10.85 11.74
CA THR A 202 0.10 -10.63 11.24
C THR A 202 -0.24 -11.64 10.13
N PHE A 203 0.64 -11.80 9.13
CA PHE A 203 0.44 -12.74 8.03
C PHE A 203 0.29 -14.19 8.51
N ASP A 204 1.09 -14.61 9.49
CA ASP A 204 0.97 -15.94 10.09
C ASP A 204 -0.39 -16.10 10.79
N THR A 205 -0.84 -15.07 11.52
CA THR A 205 -2.17 -15.05 12.17
C THR A 205 -3.31 -15.10 11.15
N GLU A 206 -3.21 -14.35 10.05
CA GLU A 206 -4.19 -14.39 8.95
C GLU A 206 -4.30 -15.79 8.35
N ASP A 207 -3.18 -16.48 8.17
CA ASP A 207 -3.18 -17.84 7.61
C ASP A 207 -3.85 -18.85 8.56
N HIS A 208 -3.68 -18.70 9.87
CA HIS A 208 -4.40 -19.50 10.86
C HIS A 208 -5.91 -19.27 10.79
N ILE A 209 -6.34 -18.01 10.65
CA ILE A 209 -7.76 -17.66 10.53
C ILE A 209 -8.34 -18.18 9.21
N LEU A 210 -7.62 -18.00 8.11
CA LEU A 210 -7.98 -18.53 6.79
C LEU A 210 -8.11 -20.06 6.84
N TRP A 211 -7.18 -20.76 7.50
CA TRP A 211 -7.27 -22.21 7.68
C TRP A 211 -8.55 -22.62 8.42
N ASN A 212 -8.91 -21.92 9.51
CA ASN A 212 -10.15 -22.18 10.24
C ASN A 212 -11.40 -21.98 9.36
N MET A 213 -11.42 -20.91 8.55
CA MET A 213 -12.53 -20.65 7.62
C MET A 213 -12.64 -21.73 6.53
N LEU A 214 -11.52 -22.17 5.96
CA LEU A 214 -11.50 -23.23 4.95
C LEU A 214 -11.82 -24.61 5.52
N ARG A 215 -11.43 -24.86 6.77
CA ARG A 215 -11.84 -26.05 7.53
C ARG A 215 -13.36 -26.07 7.73
N ALA A 216 -13.95 -24.94 8.15
CA ALA A 216 -15.40 -24.81 8.28
C ALA A 216 -16.12 -25.00 6.93
N TRP A 217 -15.60 -24.42 5.85
CA TRP A 217 -16.11 -24.64 4.49
C TRP A 217 -16.06 -26.13 4.11
N THR A 218 -14.95 -26.82 4.41
CA THR A 218 -14.82 -28.27 4.14
C THR A 218 -15.83 -29.09 4.95
N VAL A 219 -16.02 -28.75 6.23
CA VAL A 219 -17.03 -29.37 7.10
C VAL A 219 -18.44 -29.17 6.55
N SER A 220 -18.75 -28.00 6.00
CA SER A 220 -20.08 -27.75 5.41
C SER A 220 -20.38 -28.62 4.17
N ARG A 221 -19.36 -29.20 3.54
CA ARG A 221 -19.47 -30.03 2.32
C ARG A 221 -19.23 -31.51 2.55
N LYS A 222 -18.83 -31.91 3.76
CA LYS A 222 -18.61 -33.33 4.08
C LYS A 222 -19.97 -34.01 4.29
N LYS A 223 -20.05 -35.31 3.97
CA LYS A 223 -21.20 -36.12 4.39
C LYS A 223 -21.11 -36.37 5.90
N ASN A 224 -22.25 -36.45 6.60
CA ASN A 224 -22.28 -36.57 8.07
C ASN A 224 -21.41 -37.72 8.63
N ARG A 225 -21.31 -38.84 7.90
CA ARG A 225 -20.54 -40.02 8.31
C ARG A 225 -19.04 -39.96 7.97
N THR A 226 -18.58 -38.98 7.18
CA THR A 226 -17.17 -38.91 6.76
C THR A 226 -16.30 -38.31 7.88
N PRO A 227 -15.21 -38.99 8.30
CA PRO A 227 -14.22 -38.43 9.21
C PRO A 227 -13.65 -37.11 8.68
N LEU A 228 -13.41 -36.15 9.59
CA LEU A 228 -12.93 -34.82 9.20
C LEU A 228 -11.61 -34.88 8.43
N ILE A 229 -10.70 -35.74 8.84
CA ILE A 229 -9.38 -35.85 8.22
C ILE A 229 -9.46 -36.30 6.75
N GLU A 230 -10.38 -37.20 6.42
CA GLU A 230 -10.61 -37.66 5.05
C GLU A 230 -11.23 -36.56 4.19
N ALA A 231 -12.21 -35.83 4.74
CA ALA A 231 -12.79 -34.69 4.06
C ALA A 231 -11.76 -33.59 3.77
N LEU A 232 -10.83 -33.34 4.70
CA LEU A 232 -9.75 -32.37 4.50
C LEU A 232 -8.73 -32.89 3.49
N ARG A 233 -8.32 -34.17 3.53
CA ARG A 233 -7.39 -34.76 2.54
C ARG A 233 -7.89 -34.65 1.09
N LYS A 234 -9.21 -34.55 0.88
CA LYS A 234 -9.81 -34.32 -0.44
C LYS A 234 -9.47 -32.94 -1.03
N TYR A 235 -9.40 -31.91 -0.18
CA TYR A 235 -9.18 -30.52 -0.62
C TYR A 235 -7.80 -29.98 -0.27
N PHE A 236 -7.12 -30.60 0.70
CA PHE A 236 -5.81 -30.22 1.17
C PHE A 236 -4.81 -31.32 0.86
N SER A 237 -3.71 -30.95 0.23
CA SER A 237 -2.59 -31.83 -0.05
C SER A 237 -1.27 -31.14 0.27
N TYR A 238 -0.19 -31.90 0.33
CA TYR A 238 1.13 -31.32 0.61
C TYR A 238 1.56 -30.45 -0.58
N GLY A 239 1.61 -29.14 -0.33
CA GLY A 239 2.02 -28.12 -1.28
C GLY A 239 3.53 -27.90 -1.25
N ARG A 240 3.95 -26.70 -1.66
CA ARG A 240 5.38 -26.33 -1.64
C ARG A 240 5.90 -26.38 -0.20
N ARG A 241 7.13 -26.89 -0.03
CA ARG A 241 7.81 -27.04 1.26
C ARG A 241 7.11 -27.98 2.25
N GLY A 242 6.31 -28.94 1.77
CA GLY A 242 5.66 -29.94 2.63
C GLY A 242 4.57 -29.38 3.55
N LYS A 243 4.04 -28.18 3.27
CA LYS A 243 2.92 -27.62 4.02
C LYS A 243 1.59 -28.15 3.50
N TRP A 244 0.69 -28.54 4.41
CA TRP A 244 -0.65 -28.99 4.05
C TRP A 244 -1.48 -27.81 3.55
N THR A 245 -1.72 -27.77 2.24
CA THR A 245 -2.18 -26.57 1.50
C THR A 245 -3.51 -26.84 0.82
N PHE A 246 -4.40 -25.83 0.82
CA PHE A 246 -5.63 -25.88 0.05
C PHE A 246 -5.31 -25.74 -1.45
N GLN A 247 -5.35 -26.85 -2.18
CA GLN A 247 -4.93 -26.90 -3.59
C GLN A 247 -5.68 -27.97 -4.39
N THR A 248 -5.77 -27.74 -5.70
CA THR A 248 -6.34 -28.64 -6.70
C THR A 248 -5.42 -28.70 -7.93
N ASN A 249 -5.70 -29.57 -8.90
CA ASN A 249 -4.85 -29.76 -10.08
C ASN A 249 -4.60 -28.43 -10.82
N GLY A 250 -3.39 -27.89 -10.67
CA GLY A 250 -2.95 -26.64 -11.29
C GLY A 250 -3.24 -25.34 -10.52
N MET A 251 -3.97 -25.38 -9.39
CA MET A 251 -4.26 -24.19 -8.59
C MET A 251 -3.94 -24.38 -7.11
N VAL A 252 -3.11 -23.49 -6.57
CA VAL A 252 -2.68 -23.48 -5.17
C VAL A 252 -3.14 -22.18 -4.52
N LEU A 253 -3.72 -22.28 -3.33
CA LEU A 253 -4.05 -21.12 -2.52
C LEU A 253 -2.76 -20.44 -2.04
N TYR A 254 -2.70 -19.13 -2.18
CA TYR A 254 -1.59 -18.32 -1.71
C TYR A 254 -1.74 -18.04 -0.22
N TYR A 255 -0.68 -18.32 0.55
CA TYR A 255 -0.62 -18.02 1.98
C TYR A 255 0.03 -16.66 2.24
N HIS A 256 -0.50 -15.92 3.20
CA HIS A 256 0.01 -14.61 3.57
C HIS A 256 1.49 -14.70 4.00
N ALA A 257 1.82 -15.72 4.80
CA ALA A 257 3.15 -15.98 5.33
C ALA A 257 4.21 -16.26 4.25
N GLU A 258 3.81 -16.66 3.04
CA GLU A 258 4.73 -16.83 1.91
C GLU A 258 5.25 -15.48 1.39
N THR A 259 4.54 -14.38 1.70
CA THR A 259 4.94 -13.04 1.25
C THR A 259 6.18 -12.56 1.97
N GLU A 260 7.29 -12.46 1.25
CA GLU A 260 8.54 -11.89 1.76
C GLU A 260 8.36 -10.39 2.10
N ILE A 261 8.81 -10.00 3.30
CA ILE A 261 8.84 -8.59 3.71
C ILE A 261 9.97 -7.89 2.98
N LYS A 262 9.64 -6.83 2.24
CA LYS A 262 10.60 -6.01 1.49
C LYS A 262 10.45 -4.57 1.91
N ARG A 263 11.46 -4.03 2.60
CA ARG A 263 11.44 -2.66 3.10
C ARG A 263 11.35 -1.68 1.95
N HIS A 264 10.53 -0.64 2.15
CA HIS A 264 10.38 0.43 1.16
C HIS A 264 11.69 1.19 1.03
N GLN A 265 12.16 1.36 -0.20
CA GLN A 265 13.30 2.21 -0.50
C GLN A 265 12.80 3.64 -0.71
N LEU A 266 13.25 4.60 0.10
CA LEU A 266 12.80 5.99 0.01
C LEU A 266 13.19 6.62 -1.34
N VAL A 267 12.38 7.58 -1.81
CA VAL A 267 12.75 8.47 -2.92
C VAL A 267 13.81 9.43 -2.38
N ARG A 268 14.84 9.75 -3.16
CA ARG A 268 15.76 10.83 -2.76
C ARG A 268 14.96 12.14 -2.71
N ALA A 269 15.27 13.02 -1.76
CA ALA A 269 14.43 14.19 -1.51
C ALA A 269 14.34 15.16 -2.70
N GLU A 270 15.40 15.25 -3.50
CA GLU A 270 15.52 16.24 -4.59
C GLU A 270 15.12 15.72 -5.97
N VAL A 271 14.75 14.43 -6.08
CA VAL A 271 14.35 13.84 -7.37
C VAL A 271 12.84 13.80 -7.50
N SER A 272 12.35 14.24 -8.64
CA SER A 272 10.93 14.28 -9.02
C SER A 272 10.72 13.43 -10.27
N PRO A 273 9.60 12.72 -10.46
CA PRO A 273 9.28 12.05 -11.73
C PRO A 273 9.47 12.92 -12.97
N TYR A 274 9.39 14.24 -12.79
CA TYR A 274 9.49 15.27 -13.81
C TYR A 274 10.85 16.01 -13.85
N ASP A 275 11.86 15.53 -13.11
CA ASP A 275 13.21 16.12 -13.07
C ASP A 275 14.11 15.76 -14.26
N GLY A 276 13.61 14.97 -15.21
CA GLY A 276 14.37 14.48 -16.36
C GLY A 276 15.33 13.32 -16.05
N ASN A 277 15.36 12.81 -14.81
CA ASN A 277 16.19 11.68 -14.40
C ASN A 277 15.52 10.34 -14.75
N TRP A 278 15.33 10.12 -16.05
CA TRP A 278 14.64 8.94 -16.58
C TRP A 278 15.31 7.62 -16.17
N THR A 279 16.63 7.62 -16.02
CA THR A 279 17.40 6.44 -15.61
C THR A 279 17.07 6.01 -14.18
N TYR A 280 17.00 6.97 -13.24
CA TYR A 280 16.61 6.70 -11.86
C TYR A 280 15.17 6.19 -11.77
N TRP A 281 14.23 6.88 -12.42
CA TRP A 281 12.81 6.55 -12.34
C TRP A 281 12.49 5.22 -12.99
N SER A 282 13.10 4.92 -14.14
CA SER A 282 12.89 3.65 -14.82
C SER A 282 13.50 2.47 -14.05
N LYS A 283 14.71 2.61 -13.50
CA LYS A 283 15.31 1.60 -12.61
C LYS A 283 14.47 1.37 -11.35
N ARG A 284 13.99 2.46 -10.75
CA ARG A 284 13.13 2.43 -9.57
C ARG A 284 11.80 1.77 -9.85
N ARG A 285 11.20 1.98 -11.03
CA ARG A 285 9.96 1.33 -11.46
C ARG A 285 10.10 -0.19 -11.55
N GLY A 286 11.26 -0.69 -11.98
CA GLY A 286 11.59 -2.11 -11.95
C GLY A 286 11.77 -2.71 -10.55
N ILE A 287 12.05 -1.89 -9.53
CA ILE A 287 12.27 -2.31 -8.13
C ILE A 287 11.03 -2.05 -7.26
N TYR A 288 10.14 -1.16 -7.70
CA TYR A 288 8.95 -0.74 -6.98
C TYR A 288 8.05 -1.94 -6.64
N THR A 289 7.59 -2.00 -5.39
CA THR A 289 6.86 -3.14 -4.82
C THR A 289 5.48 -3.34 -5.44
N GLY A 290 4.86 -2.28 -5.96
CA GLY A 290 3.56 -2.34 -6.63
C GLY A 290 3.64 -2.74 -8.11
N THR A 291 4.84 -2.80 -8.70
CA THR A 291 5.00 -3.21 -10.10
C THR A 291 4.77 -4.72 -10.23
N PRO A 292 3.85 -5.17 -11.12
CA PRO A 292 3.63 -6.60 -11.35
C PRO A 292 4.94 -7.33 -11.65
N MET A 293 5.12 -8.53 -11.11
CA MET A 293 6.42 -9.22 -11.21
C MET A 293 6.86 -9.46 -12.65
N ARG A 294 5.90 -9.74 -13.54
CA ARG A 294 6.16 -9.92 -14.98
C ARG A 294 6.75 -8.64 -15.59
N VAL A 295 6.13 -7.49 -15.31
CA VAL A 295 6.60 -6.16 -15.76
C VAL A 295 7.95 -5.80 -15.13
N SER A 296 8.13 -6.00 -13.82
CA SER A 296 9.40 -5.72 -13.12
C SER A 296 10.57 -6.50 -13.71
N LYS A 297 10.38 -7.78 -14.07
CA LYS A 297 11.40 -8.60 -14.74
C LYS A 297 11.74 -8.06 -16.13
N LEU A 298 10.73 -7.70 -16.92
CA LEU A 298 10.91 -7.16 -18.28
C LEU A 298 11.61 -5.81 -18.26
N LEU A 299 11.20 -4.91 -17.36
CA LEU A 299 11.87 -3.61 -17.15
C LEU A 299 13.34 -3.78 -16.80
N LYS A 300 13.69 -4.74 -15.93
CA LYS A 300 15.09 -5.04 -15.62
C LYS A 300 15.86 -5.57 -16.84
N LYS A 301 15.27 -6.51 -17.59
CA LYS A 301 15.86 -7.09 -18.81
C LYS A 301 16.11 -6.02 -19.88
N GLN A 302 15.15 -5.12 -20.08
CA GLN A 302 15.20 -4.05 -21.07
C GLN A 302 15.90 -2.78 -20.58
N LYS A 303 16.50 -2.81 -19.39
CA LYS A 303 17.10 -1.62 -18.73
C LYS A 303 16.15 -0.43 -18.68
N GLY A 304 14.85 -0.69 -18.62
CA GLY A 304 13.84 0.34 -18.50
C GLY A 304 13.57 1.15 -19.77
N ILE A 305 13.94 0.61 -20.93
CA ILE A 305 13.77 1.23 -22.24
C ILE A 305 12.74 0.43 -23.05
N CYS A 306 11.84 1.12 -23.74
CA CYS A 306 10.89 0.50 -24.66
C CYS A 306 11.63 0.01 -25.94
N PRO A 307 11.50 -1.27 -26.33
CA PRO A 307 12.15 -1.81 -27.53
C PRO A 307 11.72 -1.14 -28.84
N ILE A 308 10.51 -0.59 -28.89
CA ILE A 308 9.94 0.04 -30.09
C ILE A 308 10.38 1.51 -30.18
N CYS A 309 9.92 2.39 -29.29
CA CYS A 309 10.22 3.82 -29.38
C CYS A 309 11.60 4.22 -28.82
N LYS A 310 12.35 3.29 -28.20
CA LYS A 310 13.66 3.53 -27.56
C LYS A 310 13.67 4.57 -26.43
N GLN A 311 12.51 5.01 -25.97
CA GLN A 311 12.38 5.92 -24.83
C GLN A 311 12.33 5.14 -23.51
N HIS A 312 12.68 5.82 -22.42
CA HIS A 312 12.58 5.27 -21.08
C HIS A 312 11.12 5.24 -20.62
N PHE A 313 10.77 4.22 -19.83
CA PHE A 313 9.51 4.22 -19.10
C PHE A 313 9.54 5.27 -17.98
N THR A 314 8.66 6.26 -18.07
CA THR A 314 8.37 7.24 -17.01
C THR A 314 7.45 6.61 -15.95
N PRO A 315 7.25 7.20 -14.76
CA PRO A 315 6.34 6.65 -13.75
C PRO A 315 4.87 6.58 -14.19
N ASP A 316 4.42 7.51 -15.02
CA ASP A 316 3.02 7.67 -15.44
C ASP A 316 2.64 6.80 -16.64
N ASP A 317 3.64 6.24 -17.35
CA ASP A 317 3.38 5.41 -18.52
C ASP A 317 2.54 4.18 -18.19
N LEU A 318 1.56 3.87 -19.03
CA LEU A 318 0.89 2.58 -19.01
C LEU A 318 1.79 1.56 -19.73
N ILE A 319 2.26 0.57 -18.97
CA ILE A 319 3.14 -0.48 -19.48
C ILE A 319 2.33 -1.74 -19.74
N GLU A 320 2.38 -2.20 -20.98
CA GLU A 320 1.74 -3.42 -21.41
C GLU A 320 2.79 -4.49 -21.71
N VAL A 321 2.44 -5.74 -21.45
CA VAL A 321 3.32 -6.88 -21.74
C VAL A 321 2.86 -7.53 -23.02
N ASP A 322 3.74 -7.51 -24.01
CA ASP A 322 3.52 -8.00 -25.37
C ASP A 322 4.42 -9.20 -25.68
N HIS A 323 4.01 -10.00 -26.66
CA HIS A 323 4.82 -11.08 -27.23
C HIS A 323 5.59 -10.57 -28.45
N ILE A 324 6.93 -10.72 -28.45
CA ILE A 324 7.80 -10.34 -29.58
C ILE A 324 7.34 -11.03 -30.86
N ILE A 325 7.17 -12.35 -30.81
CA ILE A 325 6.46 -13.14 -31.80
C ILE A 325 5.02 -13.30 -31.31
N PRO A 326 4.01 -12.83 -32.05
CA PRO A 326 2.60 -12.95 -31.67
C PRO A 326 2.20 -14.41 -31.45
N LYS A 327 1.22 -14.63 -30.55
CA LYS A 327 0.67 -15.97 -30.33
C LYS A 327 0.04 -16.58 -31.58
N SER A 328 -0.57 -15.76 -32.44
CA SER A 328 -1.13 -16.19 -33.73
C SER A 328 -0.06 -16.80 -34.63
N LYS A 329 1.17 -16.27 -34.59
CA LYS A 329 2.34 -16.77 -35.34
C LYS A 329 3.17 -17.80 -34.58
N GLY A 330 2.56 -18.51 -33.62
CA GLY A 330 3.22 -19.58 -32.84
C GLY A 330 4.09 -19.10 -31.67
N GLY A 331 4.03 -17.82 -31.32
CA GLY A 331 4.77 -17.25 -30.18
C GLY A 331 4.38 -17.86 -28.83
N LYS A 332 5.39 -18.29 -28.04
CA LYS A 332 5.18 -18.90 -26.72
C LYS A 332 5.14 -17.84 -25.61
N ASP A 333 4.37 -18.08 -24.54
CA ASP A 333 4.31 -17.22 -23.34
C ASP A 333 5.53 -17.45 -22.42
N ARG A 334 6.73 -17.09 -22.90
CA ARG A 334 8.01 -17.27 -22.20
C ARG A 334 8.77 -15.94 -22.15
N TYR A 335 9.59 -15.73 -21.12
CA TYR A 335 10.29 -14.44 -20.87
C TYR A 335 11.32 -14.04 -21.95
N ASP A 336 11.76 -14.98 -22.77
CA ASP A 336 12.56 -14.73 -23.98
C ASP A 336 11.72 -14.02 -25.06
N ASN A 337 10.46 -14.44 -25.23
CA ASN A 337 9.48 -13.92 -26.19
C ASN A 337 8.58 -12.80 -25.62
N LEU A 338 8.78 -12.36 -24.39
CA LEU A 338 8.01 -11.27 -23.78
C LEU A 338 8.80 -9.97 -23.76
N GLN A 339 8.09 -8.86 -23.99
CA GLN A 339 8.61 -7.50 -23.87
C GLN A 339 7.60 -6.57 -23.19
N ALA A 340 8.10 -5.58 -22.47
CA ALA A 340 7.32 -4.48 -21.94
C ALA A 340 7.34 -3.32 -22.95
N LEU A 341 6.16 -2.80 -23.29
CA LEU A 341 5.95 -1.71 -24.23
C LEU A 341 5.13 -0.59 -23.58
N HIS A 342 5.30 0.64 -24.07
CA HIS A 342 4.30 1.69 -23.82
C HIS A 342 2.99 1.27 -24.48
N ARG A 343 1.84 1.64 -23.89
CA ARG A 343 0.53 1.35 -24.48
C ARG A 343 0.43 1.73 -25.97
N HIS A 344 0.83 2.94 -26.34
CA HIS A 344 0.82 3.37 -27.74
C HIS A 344 1.75 2.53 -28.64
N CYS A 345 2.89 2.06 -28.12
CA CYS A 345 3.80 1.18 -28.84
C CYS A 345 3.20 -0.24 -29.01
N HIS A 346 2.50 -0.72 -27.99
CA HIS A 346 1.78 -1.99 -28.02
C HIS A 346 0.67 -1.96 -29.08
N ASP A 347 -0.14 -0.90 -29.09
CA ASP A 347 -1.22 -0.70 -30.06
C ASP A 347 -0.68 -0.65 -31.50
N ALA A 348 0.41 0.11 -31.73
CA ALA A 348 1.06 0.20 -33.03
C ALA A 348 1.61 -1.15 -33.51
N LYS A 349 2.27 -1.90 -32.63
CA LYS A 349 2.77 -3.24 -32.96
C LYS A 349 1.62 -4.20 -33.26
N SER A 350 0.62 -4.23 -32.40
CA SER A 350 -0.55 -5.11 -32.57
C SER A 350 -1.20 -4.88 -33.92
N LYS A 351 -1.38 -3.61 -34.34
CA LYS A 351 -1.89 -3.27 -35.68
C LYS A 351 -1.05 -3.87 -36.81
N ASN A 352 0.28 -3.80 -36.70
CA ASN A 352 1.19 -4.34 -37.71
C ASN A 352 1.23 -5.87 -37.72
N ASP A 353 1.03 -6.51 -36.57
CA ASP A 353 1.01 -7.97 -36.47
C ASP A 353 -0.15 -8.60 -37.25
N TYR A 354 -1.27 -7.87 -37.41
CA TYR A 354 -2.46 -8.28 -38.18
C TYR A 354 -2.44 -7.86 -39.67
N LEU A 355 -1.51 -7.00 -40.08
CA LEU A 355 -1.48 -6.45 -41.46
C LEU A 355 -0.88 -7.43 -42.49
N TYR A 356 -0.43 -8.61 -42.08
CA TYR A 356 0.21 -9.60 -42.95
C TYR A 356 -0.65 -10.84 -43.28
N ASP A 357 -1.92 -10.88 -42.86
CA ASP A 357 -2.80 -12.05 -43.07
C ASP A 357 -3.78 -11.89 -44.27
N TRP A 358 -3.58 -10.90 -45.15
CA TRP A 358 -4.47 -10.61 -46.30
C TRP A 358 -3.82 -10.77 -47.69
N LEU A 359 -2.62 -11.35 -47.77
CA LEU A 359 -1.86 -11.49 -49.03
C LEU A 359 -1.45 -12.94 -49.35
N ASP A 360 -2.14 -13.93 -48.79
CA ASP A 360 -2.03 -15.33 -49.23
C ASP A 360 -3.38 -15.83 -49.77
#